data_AF-A0A151IK31-F1
#
_entry.id   AF-A0A151IK31-F1
#
_cell.length_a   1.000
_cell.length_b   1.000
_cell.length_c   1.000
_cell.angle_alpha   90.00
_cell.angle_beta   90.00
_cell.angle_gamma   90.00
#
_symmetry.space_group_name_H-M   'P 1'
#
loop_
_entity.id
_entity.type
_entity.pdbx_description
1 polymer ?
#
loop_
_entity_poly.entity_id
_entity_poly.type
_entity_poly.pdbx_seq_one_letter_code
_entity_poly.pdbx_strand_id
1 'polypeptide(L)'
;ISRYGVPKTLTTDQGKQLESQIFNSLLQLTGCERIRTTAYHPASNGVIERWHRTLKTALMCHNSSNWANLLPTVLLGLRTQVRLDTGTSPAEFLFGTTLRIPGEFVTDNDFIPDPQIFVNDFRTFMRDCKPVPVTHKYKKRVFYYKDLTCCTHVFLRNDAKQSLENDRIRAYTKSSNEFQIKCSL
;
A
#
# COMPACT_ATOMS: atom_id res chain seq x y z
N ILE A 1 -18.41 27.61 16.75
CA ILE A 1 -19.50 26.64 16.52
C ILE A 1 -19.69 26.34 15.03
N SER A 2 -19.68 27.32 14.11
CA SER A 2 -19.56 27.04 12.66
C SER A 2 -18.55 27.97 11.98
N ARG A 3 -17.72 27.43 11.07
CA ARG A 3 -16.73 28.18 10.27
C ARG A 3 -17.35 28.85 9.04
N TYR A 4 -18.43 28.29 8.50
CA TYR A 4 -19.05 28.72 7.24
C TYR A 4 -20.52 29.12 7.42
N GLY A 5 -20.93 29.44 8.65
CA GLY A 5 -22.31 29.77 9.00
C GLY A 5 -23.14 28.57 9.47
N VAL A 6 -24.24 28.84 10.15
CA VAL A 6 -25.15 27.82 10.67
C VAL A 6 -26.19 27.50 9.60
N PRO A 7 -26.48 26.22 9.32
CA PRO A 7 -27.54 25.86 8.39
C PRO A 7 -28.91 26.28 8.96
N LYS A 8 -29.79 26.80 8.09
CA LYS A 8 -31.17 27.11 8.47
C LYS A 8 -31.93 25.86 8.90
N THR A 9 -31.73 24.76 8.18
CA THR A 9 -32.44 23.51 8.38
C THR A 9 -31.46 22.35 8.37
N LEU A 10 -31.57 21.46 9.35
CA LEU A 10 -30.74 20.27 9.49
C LEU A 10 -31.61 19.01 9.43
N THR A 11 -31.39 18.19 8.42
CA THR A 11 -32.03 16.88 8.30
C THR A 11 -31.17 15.83 9.00
N THR A 12 -31.74 15.13 9.99
CA THR A 12 -31.07 14.06 10.74
C THR A 12 -31.87 12.77 10.72
N ASP A 13 -31.17 11.65 10.91
CA ASP A 13 -31.84 10.40 11.25
C ASP A 13 -32.36 10.41 12.70
N GLN A 14 -33.00 9.31 13.09
CA GLN A 14 -33.54 9.12 14.44
C GLN A 14 -32.50 8.50 15.40
N GLY A 15 -31.21 8.70 15.13
CA GLY A 15 -30.14 8.23 16.00
C GLY A 15 -30.22 8.88 17.39
N LYS A 16 -30.07 8.09 18.46
CA LYS A 16 -30.21 8.55 19.86
C LYS A 16 -29.36 9.79 20.19
N GLN A 17 -28.18 9.92 19.61
CA GLN A 17 -27.28 11.07 19.81
C GLN A 17 -27.89 12.36 19.26
N LEU A 18 -28.52 12.30 18.09
CA LEU A 18 -29.19 13.41 17.41
C LEU A 18 -30.59 13.68 17.99
N GLU A 19 -31.08 12.79 18.86
CA GLU A 19 -32.32 12.95 19.63
C GLU A 19 -32.10 13.43 21.07
N SER A 20 -30.85 13.58 21.50
CA SER A 20 -30.53 13.99 22.86
C SER A 20 -31.01 15.41 23.17
N GLN A 21 -31.35 15.67 24.45
CA GLN A 21 -31.71 17.01 24.91
C GLN A 21 -30.61 18.04 24.62
N ILE A 22 -29.35 17.65 24.82
CA ILE A 22 -28.18 18.49 24.54
C ILE A 22 -28.17 18.94 23.07
N PHE A 23 -28.42 18.02 22.14
CA PHE A 23 -28.46 18.34 20.72
C PHE A 23 -29.61 19.30 20.39
N ASN A 24 -30.80 19.08 20.97
CA ASN A 24 -31.94 19.98 20.78
C ASN A 24 -31.64 21.40 21.31
N SER A 25 -31.04 21.53 22.50
CA SER A 25 -30.66 22.82 23.06
C SER A 25 -29.62 23.54 22.19
N LEU A 26 -28.67 22.79 21.61
CA LEU A 26 -27.69 23.35 20.67
C LEU A 26 -28.36 23.88 19.39
N LEU A 27 -29.33 23.15 18.84
CA LEU A 27 -30.06 23.61 17.64
C LEU A 27 -30.90 24.84 17.92
N GLN A 28 -31.56 24.90 19.09
CA GLN A 28 -32.29 26.10 19.52
C GLN A 28 -31.36 27.31 19.68
N LEU A 29 -30.20 27.13 20.32
CA LEU A 29 -29.23 28.20 20.51
C LEU A 29 -28.64 28.72 19.19
N THR A 30 -28.51 27.83 18.20
CA THR A 30 -27.98 28.19 16.88
C THR A 30 -29.07 28.63 15.90
N GLY A 31 -30.35 28.56 16.28
CA GLY A 31 -31.48 28.92 15.42
C GLY A 31 -31.71 27.95 14.25
N CYS A 32 -31.26 26.70 14.39
CA CYS A 32 -31.36 25.69 13.35
C CYS A 32 -32.64 24.86 13.49
N GLU A 33 -33.43 24.77 12.41
CA GLU A 33 -34.64 23.94 12.37
C GLU A 33 -34.27 22.47 12.08
N ARG A 34 -34.71 21.55 12.93
CA ARG A 34 -34.44 20.12 12.75
C ARG A 34 -35.56 19.42 12.00
N ILE A 35 -35.21 18.71 10.93
CA ILE A 35 -36.09 17.77 10.22
C ILE A 35 -35.62 16.34 10.50
N ARG A 36 -36.54 15.47 10.91
CA ARG A 36 -36.24 14.06 11.13
C ARG A 36 -36.60 13.24 9.90
N THR A 37 -35.72 12.34 9.48
CA THR A 37 -36.11 11.33 8.49
C THR A 37 -37.10 10.35 9.11
N THR A 38 -38.13 9.96 8.36
CA THR A 38 -39.06 8.92 8.80
C THR A 38 -38.33 7.58 8.92
N ALA A 39 -38.72 6.77 9.91
CA ALA A 39 -38.21 5.42 10.05
C ALA A 39 -38.50 4.63 8.76
N TYR A 40 -37.56 3.77 8.35
CA TYR A 40 -37.65 2.93 7.15
C TYR A 40 -37.77 3.67 5.80
N HIS A 41 -37.37 4.95 5.73
CA HIS A 41 -37.31 5.69 4.46
C HIS A 41 -35.85 6.00 4.04
N PRO A 42 -35.12 5.00 3.50
CA PRO A 42 -33.71 5.14 3.16
C PRO A 42 -33.44 6.19 2.07
N ALA A 43 -34.45 6.54 1.26
CA ALA A 43 -34.29 7.56 0.21
C ALA A 43 -33.98 8.95 0.78
N SER A 44 -34.54 9.32 1.93
CA SER A 44 -34.27 10.62 2.59
C SER A 44 -32.82 10.75 3.05
N ASN A 45 -32.16 9.63 3.33
CA ASN A 45 -30.75 9.60 3.75
C ASN A 45 -29.81 9.13 2.63
N GLY A 46 -30.33 8.81 1.45
CA GLY A 46 -29.57 8.15 0.40
C GLY A 46 -28.43 9.01 -0.16
N VAL A 47 -28.50 10.34 -0.05
CA VAL A 47 -27.41 11.25 -0.46
C VAL A 47 -26.21 11.13 0.50
N ILE A 48 -26.45 11.21 1.81
CA ILE A 48 -25.37 11.10 2.79
C ILE A 48 -24.81 9.67 2.84
N GLU A 49 -25.65 8.64 2.65
CA GLU A 49 -25.18 7.26 2.57
C GLU A 49 -24.27 7.00 1.37
N ARG A 50 -24.63 7.55 0.20
CA ARG A 50 -23.78 7.51 -1.00
C ARG A 50 -22.47 8.25 -0.78
N TRP A 51 -22.53 9.41 -0.12
CA TRP A 51 -21.33 10.17 0.24
C TRP A 51 -20.43 9.39 1.23
N HIS A 52 -21.00 8.79 2.28
CA HIS A 52 -20.30 7.93 3.23
C HIS A 52 -19.64 6.73 2.56
N ARG A 53 -20.31 6.11 1.58
CA ARG A 53 -19.72 5.01 0.80
C ARG A 53 -18.46 5.47 0.07
N THR A 54 -18.54 6.63 -0.59
CA THR A 54 -17.42 7.24 -1.33
C THR A 54 -16.25 7.59 -0.40
N LEU A 55 -16.56 8.12 0.79
CA LEU A 55 -15.54 8.41 1.81
C LEU A 55 -14.85 7.13 2.30
N LYS A 56 -15.62 6.08 2.59
CA LYS A 56 -15.08 4.78 3.02
C LYS A 56 -14.19 4.16 1.95
N THR A 57 -14.62 4.18 0.69
CA THR A 57 -13.80 3.63 -0.41
C THR A 57 -12.49 4.40 -0.55
N ALA A 58 -12.52 5.74 -0.50
CA ALA A 58 -11.32 6.55 -0.56
C ALA A 58 -10.35 6.25 0.61
N LEU A 59 -10.86 6.10 1.83
CA LEU A 59 -10.04 5.72 2.99
C LEU A 59 -9.44 4.31 2.85
N MET A 60 -10.22 3.35 2.35
CA MET A 60 -9.75 1.97 2.15
C MET A 60 -8.61 1.87 1.14
N CYS A 61 -8.60 2.72 0.11
CA CYS A 61 -7.52 2.75 -0.88
C CYS A 61 -6.14 3.08 -0.29
N HIS A 62 -6.09 3.81 0.83
CA HIS A 62 -4.81 4.20 1.46
C HIS A 62 -4.20 3.12 2.39
N ASN A 63 -4.90 2.00 2.63
CA ASN A 63 -4.45 0.82 3.39
C ASN A 63 -3.59 1.12 4.65
N SER A 64 -3.93 2.19 5.38
CA SER A 64 -3.19 2.64 6.55
C SER A 64 -3.96 2.33 7.83
N SER A 65 -3.25 1.86 8.86
CA SER A 65 -3.81 1.65 10.20
C SER A 65 -4.27 2.96 10.86
N ASN A 66 -3.69 4.09 10.47
CA ASN A 66 -4.01 5.41 11.02
C ASN A 66 -4.82 6.26 10.02
N TRP A 67 -6.07 5.85 9.79
CA TRP A 67 -7.01 6.53 8.89
C TRP A 67 -7.35 7.96 9.35
N ALA A 68 -7.26 8.25 10.65
CA ALA A 68 -7.58 9.57 11.20
C ALA A 68 -6.63 10.65 10.68
N ASN A 69 -5.33 10.34 10.57
CA ASN A 69 -4.33 11.25 10.01
C ASN A 69 -4.51 11.50 8.51
N LEU A 70 -5.10 10.54 7.79
CA LEU A 70 -5.39 10.66 6.35
C LEU A 70 -6.69 11.39 6.05
N LEU A 71 -7.58 11.52 7.04
CA LEU A 71 -8.89 12.11 6.87
C LEU A 71 -8.86 13.52 6.27
N PRO A 72 -7.97 14.45 6.69
CA PRO A 72 -7.87 15.77 6.07
C PRO A 72 -7.54 15.70 4.57
N THR A 73 -6.60 14.83 4.18
CA THR A 73 -6.16 14.65 2.79
C THR A 73 -7.28 14.07 1.92
N VAL A 74 -7.95 13.02 2.40
CA VAL A 74 -9.07 12.42 1.68
C VAL A 74 -10.23 13.40 1.53
N LEU A 75 -10.57 14.12 2.60
CA LEU A 75 -11.64 15.12 2.54
C LEU A 75 -11.27 16.31 1.65
N LEU A 76 -9.99 16.68 1.54
CA LEU A 76 -9.54 17.69 0.58
C LEU A 76 -9.83 17.21 -0.84
N GLY A 77 -9.38 16.00 -1.20
CA GLY A 77 -9.63 15.41 -2.52
C GLY A 77 -11.12 15.33 -2.87
N LEU A 78 -11.96 14.87 -1.94
CA LEU A 78 -13.42 14.81 -2.15
C LEU A 78 -14.08 16.19 -2.30
N ARG A 79 -13.50 17.25 -1.74
CA ARG A 79 -14.03 18.62 -1.87
C ARG A 79 -13.59 19.30 -3.16
N THR A 80 -12.42 18.97 -3.69
CA THR A 80 -11.88 19.56 -4.92
C THR A 80 -12.23 18.75 -6.17
N GLN A 81 -12.71 17.51 -6.00
CA GLN A 81 -13.17 16.69 -7.12
C GLN A 81 -14.39 17.33 -7.81
N VAL A 82 -14.26 17.61 -9.11
CA VAL A 82 -15.36 18.02 -9.97
C VAL A 82 -16.32 16.85 -10.13
N ARG A 83 -17.61 17.09 -9.85
CA ARG A 83 -18.63 16.07 -10.08
C ARG A 83 -19.19 16.20 -11.49
N LEU A 84 -19.38 15.05 -12.15
CA LEU A 84 -19.87 15.00 -13.54
C LEU A 84 -21.32 15.46 -13.69
N ASP A 85 -22.15 15.27 -12.65
CA ASP A 85 -23.55 15.68 -12.65
C ASP A 85 -23.71 17.21 -12.65
N THR A 86 -22.85 17.91 -11.92
CA THR A 86 -22.95 19.37 -11.75
C THR A 86 -21.91 20.15 -12.54
N GLY A 87 -20.85 19.51 -13.03
CA GLY A 87 -19.72 20.16 -13.71
C GLY A 87 -18.84 21.02 -12.81
N THR A 88 -19.07 20.99 -11.49
CA THR A 88 -18.38 21.81 -10.49
C THR A 88 -18.01 20.99 -9.26
N SER A 89 -17.04 21.47 -8.49
CA SER A 89 -16.59 20.87 -7.24
C SER A 89 -17.34 21.43 -6.02
N PRO A 90 -17.48 20.65 -4.93
CA PRO A 90 -18.04 21.15 -3.67
C PRO A 90 -17.30 22.37 -3.10
N ALA A 91 -15.98 22.44 -3.30
CA ALA A 91 -15.16 23.59 -2.92
C ALA A 91 -15.57 24.86 -3.67
N GLU A 92 -15.74 24.77 -4.99
CA GLU A 92 -16.21 25.91 -5.79
C GLU A 92 -17.61 26.36 -5.38
N PHE A 93 -18.51 25.43 -5.05
CA PHE A 93 -19.83 25.80 -4.53
C PHE A 93 -19.78 26.61 -3.24
N LEU A 94 -18.80 26.33 -2.38
CA LEU A 94 -18.68 26.99 -1.09
C LEU A 94 -17.94 28.33 -1.18
N PHE A 95 -16.87 28.39 -1.99
CA PHE A 95 -15.97 29.54 -2.04
C PHE A 95 -16.16 30.43 -3.27
N GLY A 96 -16.88 29.96 -4.28
CA GLY A 96 -17.04 30.65 -5.57
C GLY A 96 -15.80 30.59 -6.47
N THR A 97 -14.75 29.88 -6.07
CA THR A 97 -13.47 29.77 -6.79
C THR A 97 -12.89 28.38 -6.68
N THR A 98 -12.07 27.97 -7.65
CA THR A 98 -11.28 26.74 -7.58
C THR A 98 -10.25 26.82 -6.46
N LEU A 99 -10.12 25.72 -5.71
CA LEU A 99 -9.16 25.61 -4.61
C LEU A 99 -7.83 25.08 -5.16
N ARG A 100 -6.75 25.85 -4.98
CA ARG A 100 -5.39 25.41 -5.35
C ARG A 100 -4.93 24.34 -4.37
N ILE A 101 -4.73 23.12 -4.86
CA ILE A 101 -4.27 21.98 -4.05
C ILE A 101 -2.74 21.93 -3.99
N PRO A 102 -2.16 21.33 -2.93
CA PRO A 102 -0.72 21.20 -2.79
C PRO A 102 0.01 20.63 -4.02
N GLY A 103 -0.61 19.66 -4.71
CA GLY A 103 -0.06 19.06 -5.93
C GLY A 103 0.00 19.99 -7.14
N GLU A 104 -0.76 21.09 -7.15
CA GLU A 104 -0.73 22.09 -8.21
C GLU A 104 0.31 23.19 -7.99
N PHE A 105 0.94 23.26 -6.81
CA PHE A 105 2.07 24.18 -6.57
C PHE A 105 3.38 23.67 -7.16
N VAL A 106 3.46 22.37 -7.46
CA VAL A 106 4.65 21.79 -8.08
C VAL A 106 4.58 22.07 -9.59
N THR A 107 5.37 23.04 -10.04
CA THR A 107 5.65 23.23 -11.46
C THR A 107 6.82 22.34 -11.86
N ASP A 108 6.83 21.83 -13.10
CA ASP A 108 7.91 20.95 -13.61
C ASP A 108 9.33 21.55 -13.48
N ASN A 109 9.41 22.87 -13.26
CA ASN A 109 10.67 23.61 -13.13
C ASN A 109 11.25 23.67 -11.70
N ASP A 110 10.53 23.19 -10.69
CA ASP A 110 10.97 23.31 -9.28
C ASP A 110 11.80 22.12 -8.79
N PHE A 111 11.92 21.07 -9.61
CA PHE A 111 12.77 19.93 -9.33
C PHE A 111 14.07 20.03 -10.12
N ILE A 112 15.18 20.28 -9.43
CA ILE A 112 16.47 19.75 -9.87
C ILE A 112 16.41 18.26 -9.49
N PRO A 113 16.25 17.32 -10.44
CA PRO A 113 16.18 15.91 -10.09
C PRO A 113 17.53 15.51 -9.53
N ASP A 114 17.65 15.40 -8.20
CA ASP A 114 18.74 14.66 -7.58
C ASP A 114 18.41 13.17 -7.70
N PRO A 115 19.07 12.43 -8.62
CA PRO A 115 18.80 11.02 -8.82
C PRO A 115 19.08 10.18 -7.57
N GLN A 116 19.83 10.70 -6.59
CA GLN A 116 20.17 9.95 -5.37
C GLN A 116 18.97 9.76 -4.43
N ILE A 117 18.01 10.68 -4.40
CA ILE A 117 16.85 10.61 -3.50
C ILE A 117 16.01 9.36 -3.80
N PHE A 118 15.62 9.17 -5.06
CA PHE A 118 14.83 8.01 -5.48
C PHE A 118 15.59 6.69 -5.31
N VAL A 119 16.88 6.68 -5.59
CA VAL A 119 17.71 5.47 -5.51
C VAL A 119 17.85 5.00 -4.06
N ASN A 120 17.90 5.92 -3.09
CA ASN A 120 18.04 5.55 -1.68
C ASN A 120 16.75 4.93 -1.12
N ASP A 121 15.60 5.50 -1.45
CA ASP A 121 14.29 4.96 -1.08
C ASP A 121 14.05 3.60 -1.74
N PHE A 122 14.40 3.46 -3.03
CA PHE A 122 14.31 2.20 -3.75
C PHE A 122 15.21 1.10 -3.16
N ARG A 123 16.46 1.44 -2.80
CA ARG A 123 17.37 0.49 -2.11
C ARG A 123 16.80 0.05 -0.76
N THR A 124 16.16 0.96 -0.04
CA THR A 124 15.54 0.67 1.26
C THR A 124 14.36 -0.30 1.07
N PHE A 125 13.47 -0.03 0.11
CA PHE A 125 12.37 -0.92 -0.24
C PHE A 125 12.86 -2.32 -0.67
N MET A 126 13.87 -2.39 -1.55
CA MET A 126 14.43 -3.65 -2.01
C MET A 126 15.12 -4.46 -0.90
N ARG A 127 15.66 -3.79 0.14
CA ARG A 127 16.21 -4.48 1.33
C ARG A 127 15.12 -5.09 2.21
N ASP A 128 13.96 -4.45 2.29
CA ASP A 128 12.82 -4.95 3.05
C ASP A 128 12.09 -6.10 2.35
N CYS A 129 12.20 -6.19 1.02
CA CYS A 129 11.78 -7.36 0.25
C CYS A 129 12.68 -8.57 0.53
N LYS A 130 12.34 -9.36 1.57
CA LYS A 130 13.00 -10.65 1.82
C LYS A 130 12.51 -11.70 0.81
N PRO A 131 13.40 -12.47 0.18
CA PRO A 131 13.00 -13.58 -0.67
C PRO A 131 12.25 -14.61 0.19
N VAL A 132 11.06 -14.99 -0.25
CA VAL A 132 10.30 -16.08 0.36
C VAL A 132 11.09 -17.37 0.09
N PRO A 133 11.55 -18.09 1.13
CA PRO A 133 12.25 -19.35 0.91
C PRO A 133 11.29 -20.31 0.21
N VAL A 134 11.63 -20.68 -1.01
CA VAL A 134 10.89 -21.69 -1.77
C VAL A 134 11.18 -23.03 -1.10
N THR A 135 10.21 -23.56 -0.36
CA THR A 135 10.33 -24.85 0.32
C THR A 135 10.39 -25.96 -0.73
N HIS A 136 11.60 -26.35 -1.14
CA HIS A 136 11.79 -27.54 -1.95
C HIS A 136 11.48 -28.79 -1.12
N LYS A 137 10.27 -29.35 -1.27
CA LYS A 137 9.79 -30.55 -0.56
C LYS A 137 10.44 -31.87 -1.05
N TYR A 138 11.68 -31.86 -1.52
CA TYR A 138 12.39 -33.09 -1.87
C TYR A 138 13.67 -33.23 -1.05
N LYS A 139 13.79 -34.33 -0.30
CA LYS A 139 15.08 -34.76 0.24
C LYS A 139 15.93 -35.19 -0.95
N LYS A 140 16.95 -34.40 -1.30
CA LYS A 140 17.92 -34.74 -2.34
C LYS A 140 18.65 -36.02 -1.90
N ARG A 141 18.24 -37.18 -2.40
CA ARG A 141 19.00 -38.42 -2.22
C ARG A 141 20.19 -38.35 -3.17
N VAL A 142 21.38 -38.19 -2.61
CA VAL A 142 22.62 -38.21 -3.38
C VAL A 142 22.80 -39.65 -3.89
N PHE A 143 22.74 -39.82 -5.21
CA PHE A 143 22.99 -41.09 -5.86
C PHE A 143 24.51 -41.33 -5.90
N TYR A 144 24.96 -42.46 -5.34
CA TYR A 144 26.34 -42.92 -5.44
C TYR A 144 26.34 -44.32 -6.03
N TYR A 145 27.30 -44.60 -6.92
CA TYR A 145 27.52 -45.95 -7.42
C TYR A 145 28.08 -46.83 -6.30
N LYS A 146 27.56 -48.05 -6.17
CA LYS A 146 27.96 -49.00 -5.11
C LYS A 146 29.46 -49.34 -5.18
N ASP A 147 30.03 -49.27 -6.38
CA ASP A 147 31.41 -49.65 -6.66
C ASP A 147 32.44 -48.57 -6.29
N LEU A 148 32.01 -47.36 -5.86
CA LEU A 148 32.92 -46.32 -5.35
C LEU A 148 33.77 -46.78 -4.16
N THR A 149 33.33 -47.80 -3.43
CA THR A 149 34.09 -48.40 -2.33
C THR A 149 35.34 -49.12 -2.83
N CYS A 150 35.27 -49.72 -4.01
CA CYS A 150 36.33 -50.52 -4.64
C CYS A 150 37.16 -49.72 -5.66
N CYS A 151 36.67 -48.55 -6.10
CA CYS A 151 37.40 -47.69 -7.03
C CYS A 151 38.61 -47.02 -6.37
N THR A 152 39.77 -47.09 -7.03
CA THR A 152 41.01 -46.41 -6.61
C THR A 152 41.07 -44.95 -7.07
N HIS A 153 40.38 -44.62 -8.17
CA HIS A 153 40.33 -43.29 -8.77
C HIS A 153 38.88 -42.91 -9.14
N VAL A 154 38.53 -41.65 -8.95
CA VAL A 154 37.23 -41.09 -9.37
C VAL A 154 37.46 -39.77 -10.08
N PHE A 155 36.73 -39.55 -11.18
CA PHE A 155 36.69 -38.27 -11.89
C PHE A 155 35.49 -37.47 -11.39
N LEU A 156 35.76 -36.28 -10.85
CA LEU A 156 34.72 -35.39 -10.35
C LEU A 156 34.49 -34.28 -11.36
N ARG A 157 33.30 -34.25 -11.96
CA ARG A 157 32.89 -33.17 -12.86
C ARG A 157 32.48 -31.97 -12.02
N ASN A 158 33.21 -30.88 -12.14
CA ASN A 158 32.89 -29.64 -11.43
C ASN A 158 32.04 -28.76 -12.35
N ASP A 159 30.71 -28.85 -12.24
CA ASP A 159 29.77 -28.08 -13.07
C ASP A 159 29.57 -26.63 -12.58
N ALA A 160 30.49 -26.09 -11.76
CA ALA A 160 30.50 -24.68 -11.43
C ALA A 160 30.74 -23.88 -12.73
N LYS A 161 29.78 -23.03 -13.12
CA LYS A 161 29.94 -22.11 -14.26
C LYS A 161 31.10 -21.15 -13.97
N GLN A 162 32.29 -21.50 -14.43
CA GLN A 162 33.46 -20.63 -14.43
C GLN A 162 33.59 -20.04 -15.83
N SER A 163 33.80 -18.73 -15.92
CA SER A 163 34.06 -18.02 -17.18
C SER A 163 35.22 -18.68 -17.93
N LEU A 164 35.13 -18.74 -19.26
CA LEU A 164 36.00 -19.45 -20.20
C LEU A 164 37.50 -19.40 -19.85
N GLU A 165 37.98 -20.37 -19.07
CA GLU A 165 39.38 -20.73 -19.02
C GLU A 165 39.53 -22.21 -18.63
N ASN A 166 39.89 -23.04 -19.62
CA ASN A 166 40.39 -24.41 -19.60
C ASN A 166 39.76 -25.42 -18.61
N ASP A 167 38.91 -26.30 -19.16
CA ASP A 167 38.42 -27.54 -18.54
C ASP A 167 39.58 -28.45 -18.10
N ARG A 168 40.02 -28.30 -16.86
CA ARG A 168 40.98 -29.21 -16.23
C ARG A 168 40.22 -30.32 -15.50
N ILE A 169 40.09 -31.48 -16.14
CA ILE A 169 39.66 -32.72 -15.49
C ILE A 169 40.71 -33.08 -14.42
N ARG A 170 40.33 -33.06 -13.14
CA ARG A 170 41.20 -33.47 -12.02
C ARG A 170 40.91 -34.92 -11.64
N ALA A 171 41.96 -35.75 -11.61
CA ALA A 171 41.90 -37.12 -11.12
C ALA A 171 42.23 -37.16 -9.62
N TYR A 172 41.44 -37.89 -8.83
CA TYR A 172 41.62 -38.01 -7.39
C TYR A 172 41.92 -39.47 -7.04
N THR A 173 42.89 -39.69 -6.13
CA THR A 173 43.26 -41.02 -5.61
C THR A 173 42.80 -41.19 -4.17
N LYS A 174 42.28 -42.37 -3.86
CA LYS A 174 41.77 -42.72 -2.54
C LYS A 174 42.91 -43.18 -1.61
N SER A 175 43.11 -42.51 -0.48
CA SER A 175 43.98 -43.01 0.61
C SER A 175 43.25 -42.88 1.96
N SER A 176 42.96 -44.02 2.60
CA SER A 176 42.31 -44.12 3.92
C SER A 176 41.05 -43.26 4.08
N ASN A 177 39.99 -43.65 3.35
CA ASN A 177 38.63 -43.08 3.39
C ASN A 177 38.46 -41.60 3.01
N GLU A 178 39.51 -40.91 2.62
CA GLU A 178 39.44 -39.60 1.94
C GLU A 178 40.10 -39.64 0.54
N PHE A 179 39.54 -38.87 -0.39
CA PHE A 179 40.09 -38.68 -1.73
C PHE A 179 41.02 -37.47 -1.74
N GLN A 180 42.32 -37.67 -1.97
CA GLN A 180 43.30 -36.59 -2.07
C GLN A 180 43.65 -36.29 -3.54
N ILE A 181 43.90 -35.01 -3.83
CA ILE A 181 44.33 -34.53 -5.15
C ILE A 181 45.74 -35.04 -5.42
N LYS A 182 45.94 -35.80 -6.50
CA LYS A 182 47.27 -36.17 -6.97
C LYS A 182 47.72 -35.19 -8.04
N CYS A 183 48.58 -34.24 -7.69
CA CYS A 183 49.32 -33.46 -8.68
C CYS A 183 50.56 -34.26 -9.08
N SER A 184 50.57 -34.80 -10.29
CA SER A 184 51.80 -35.26 -10.94
C SER A 184 52.55 -34.03 -11.47
N LEU A 185 53.84 -33.91 -11.17
CA LEU A 185 54.77 -32.99 -11.84
C LEU A 185 54.84 -33.28 -13.34
#